data_AF-A0A7C4DTR8-F1
#
_entry.id   AF-A0A7C4DTR8-F1
#
_cell.length_a   1.000
_cell.length_b   1.000
_cell.length_c   1.000
_cell.angle_alpha   90.00
_cell.angle_beta   90.00
_cell.angle_gamma   90.00
#
_symmetry.space_group_name_H-M   'P 1'
#
loop_
_entity.id
_entity.type
_entity.pdbx_description
1 polymer ?
#
loop_
_entity_poly.entity_id
_entity_poly.type
_entity_poly.pdbx_seq_one_letter_code
_entity_poly.pdbx_strand_id
1 'polypeptide(L)' 'MSASIGMLGGARAQAHLRQILSSLNAYVVNKPDVVVNFADEKFDAESKLKDEGAKAYIRQLLENLVKLTEMLKANVKS' A
#
# COMPACT_ATOMS: atom_id res chain seq x y z
N MET A 1 -0.21 1.28 -1.84
CA MET A 1 -0.46 0.13 -2.72
C MET A 1 -0.75 0.66 -4.12
N SER A 2 -0.23 0.01 -5.15
CA SER A 2 -0.61 0.24 -6.55
C SER A 2 -0.93 -1.07 -7.26
N ALA A 3 -1.71 -0.99 -8.33
CA ALA A 3 -1.99 -2.13 -9.20
C ALA A 3 -2.10 -1.66 -10.66
N SER A 4 -1.57 -2.44 -11.59
CA SER A 4 -1.72 -2.20 -13.04
C SER A 4 -1.54 -3.52 -13.80
N ILE A 5 -2.11 -3.59 -15.00
CA ILE A 5 -1.98 -4.75 -15.90
C ILE A 5 -0.53 -4.96 -16.40
N GLY A 6 0.30 -3.91 -16.35
CA GLY A 6 1.71 -4.01 -16.77
C GLY A 6 2.61 -4.62 -15.70
N MET A 7 3.78 -5.13 -16.15
CA MET A 7 4.81 -5.72 -15.29
C MET A 7 5.28 -4.81 -14.14
N LEU A 8 5.25 -3.49 -14.35
CA LEU A 8 5.66 -2.53 -13.32
C LEU A 8 4.59 -2.32 -12.23
N GLY A 9 3.36 -2.80 -12.41
CA GLY A 9 2.30 -2.78 -11.37
C GLY A 9 1.94 -1.41 -10.79
N GLY A 10 2.29 -0.31 -11.49
CA GLY A 10 2.12 1.05 -10.99
C GLY A 10 3.23 1.56 -10.05
N ALA A 11 4.37 0.86 -9.95
CA ALA A 11 5.48 1.22 -9.05
C ALA A 11 5.91 2.71 -9.16
N ARG A 12 5.97 3.25 -10.39
CA ARG A 12 6.32 4.66 -10.62
C ARG A 12 5.29 5.63 -10.04
N ALA A 13 4.00 5.33 -10.22
CA ALA A 13 2.93 6.15 -9.66
C ALA A 13 2.93 6.08 -8.12
N GLN A 14 3.18 4.90 -7.55
CA GLN A 14 3.32 4.73 -6.09
C GLN A 14 4.53 5.51 -5.54
N ALA A 15 5.69 5.43 -6.19
CA ALA A 15 6.87 6.18 -5.79
C ALA A 15 6.64 7.70 -5.86
N HIS A 16 6.01 8.18 -6.94
CA HIS A 16 5.62 9.59 -7.07
C HIS A 16 4.63 10.02 -5.99
N LEU A 17 3.64 9.20 -5.67
CA LEU A 17 2.70 9.50 -4.60
C LEU A 17 3.41 9.62 -3.25
N ARG A 18 4.39 8.74 -2.96
CA ARG A 18 5.20 8.85 -1.74
C ARG A 18 6.02 10.15 -1.72
N GLN A 19 6.59 10.57 -2.84
CA GLN A 19 7.31 11.85 -2.93
C GLN A 19 6.38 13.03 -2.62
N ILE A 20 5.16 13.04 -3.18
CA ILE A 20 4.17 14.08 -2.91
C ILE A 20 3.78 14.09 -1.43
N LEU A 21 3.46 12.94 -0.84
CA LEU A 21 3.09 12.83 0.57
C LEU A 21 4.21 13.28 1.51
N SER A 22 5.46 12.96 1.19
CA SER A 22 6.62 13.46 1.93
C SER A 22 6.72 14.98 1.89
N SER A 23 6.45 15.60 0.74
CA SER A 23 6.48 17.07 0.60
C SER A 23 5.39 17.77 1.41
N LEU A 24 4.30 17.06 1.71
CA LEU A 24 3.17 17.54 2.52
C LEU A 24 3.35 17.23 4.01
N ASN A 25 4.51 16.71 4.43
CA ASN A 25 4.77 16.23 5.79
C ASN A 25 3.73 15.20 6.29
N ALA A 26 3.18 14.39 5.37
CA ALA A 26 2.22 13.36 5.75
C ALA A 26 2.93 12.15 6.38
N TYR A 27 2.32 11.58 7.42
CA TYR A 27 2.77 10.31 7.99
C TYR A 27 2.39 9.15 7.07
N VAL A 28 3.39 8.41 6.58
CA VAL A 28 3.19 7.29 5.65
C VAL A 28 3.74 6.00 6.22
N VAL A 29 3.12 4.87 5.86
CA VAL A 29 3.64 3.54 6.19
C VAL A 29 4.85 3.24 5.30
N ASN A 30 6.01 3.02 5.92
CA ASN A 30 7.27 2.83 5.20
C ASN A 30 7.40 1.43 4.58
N LYS A 31 6.84 0.38 5.20
CA LYS A 31 6.89 -1.00 4.71
C LYS A 31 5.65 -1.79 5.13
N PRO A 32 5.28 -2.85 4.40
CA PRO A 32 5.80 -3.23 3.08
C PRO A 32 5.36 -2.25 1.98
N ASP A 33 6.11 -2.21 0.88
CA ASP A 33 5.65 -1.56 -0.36
C ASP A 33 4.91 -2.58 -1.22
N VAL A 34 3.60 -2.37 -1.42
CA VAL A 34 2.74 -3.32 -2.14
C VAL A 34 2.46 -2.83 -3.55
N VAL A 35 3.07 -3.48 -4.53
CA VAL A 35 2.89 -3.23 -5.97
C VAL A 35 2.36 -4.52 -6.61
N VAL A 36 1.15 -4.48 -7.15
CA VAL A 36 0.53 -5.63 -7.84
C VAL A 36 0.73 -5.48 -9.34
N ASN A 37 1.62 -6.30 -9.90
CA ASN A 37 1.82 -6.44 -11.34
C ASN A 37 0.79 -7.39 -11.95
N PHE A 38 0.56 -7.26 -13.27
CA PHE A 38 -0.37 -8.11 -14.03
C PHE A 38 -1.74 -8.22 -13.34
N ALA A 39 -2.30 -7.08 -12.93
CA ALA A 39 -3.50 -7.05 -12.11
C ALA A 39 -4.69 -7.80 -12.74
N ASP A 40 -4.81 -7.80 -14.06
CA ASP A 40 -5.78 -8.60 -14.81
C ASP A 40 -5.68 -10.12 -14.52
N GLU A 41 -4.48 -10.63 -14.25
CA GLU A 41 -4.26 -12.03 -13.88
C GLU A 41 -4.47 -12.29 -12.38
N LYS A 42 -4.37 -11.25 -11.54
CA LYS A 42 -4.39 -11.36 -10.07
C LYS A 42 -5.77 -11.13 -9.44
N PHE A 43 -6.73 -10.66 -10.22
CA PHE A 43 -8.13 -10.49 -9.81
C PHE A 43 -9.02 -11.53 -10.50
N ASP A 44 -10.13 -11.92 -9.87
CA ASP A 44 -11.14 -12.80 -10.45
C ASP A 44 -12.25 -12.03 -11.16
N ALA A 45 -13.21 -12.76 -11.75
CA ALA A 45 -14.34 -12.16 -12.47
C ALA A 45 -15.27 -11.31 -11.58
N GLU A 46 -15.21 -11.50 -10.25
CA GLU A 46 -15.95 -10.71 -9.26
C GLU A 46 -15.12 -9.53 -8.75
N SER A 47 -13.98 -9.22 -9.39
CA SER A 47 -13.03 -8.19 -8.98
C SER A 47 -12.44 -8.41 -7.58
N LYS A 48 -12.37 -9.67 -7.11
CA LYS A 48 -11.67 -10.02 -5.87
C LYS A 48 -10.22 -10.36 -6.20
N LEU A 49 -9.31 -9.88 -5.38
CA LEU A 49 -7.91 -10.27 -5.44
C LEU A 49 -7.81 -11.78 -5.12
N LYS A 50 -7.23 -12.59 -6.01
CA LYS A 50 -6.98 -14.03 -5.80
C LYS A 50 -5.52 -14.35 -5.52
N ASP A 51 -4.63 -13.36 -5.64
CA ASP A 51 -3.21 -13.52 -5.31
C ASP A 51 -2.99 -13.53 -3.79
N GLU A 52 -2.66 -14.70 -3.24
CA GLU A 52 -2.46 -14.88 -1.80
C GLU A 52 -1.22 -14.14 -1.27
N GLY A 53 -0.17 -13.98 -2.08
CA GLY A 53 1.03 -13.23 -1.69
C GLY A 53 0.72 -11.74 -1.52
N ALA A 54 0.02 -11.15 -2.50
CA ALA A 54 -0.46 -9.78 -2.43
C ALA A 54 -1.41 -9.58 -1.24
N LYS A 55 -2.34 -10.51 -0.98
CA LYS A 55 -3.20 -10.46 0.22
C LYS A 55 -2.39 -10.41 1.51
N ALA A 56 -1.34 -11.23 1.63
CA ALA A 56 -0.49 -11.25 2.81
C ALA A 56 0.23 -9.89 3.02
N TYR A 57 0.81 -9.32 1.97
CA TYR A 57 1.45 -8.02 2.06
C TYR A 57 0.48 -6.86 2.30
N ILE A 58 -0.73 -6.91 1.73
CA ILE A 58 -1.80 -5.92 2.00
C ILE A 58 -2.22 -6.01 3.47
N ARG A 59 -2.40 -7.22 4.01
CA ARG A 59 -2.70 -7.40 5.43
C ARG A 59 -1.61 -6.78 6.31
N GLN A 60 -0.34 -7.07 6.03
CA GLN A 60 0.78 -6.49 6.77
C GLN A 60 0.84 -4.95 6.64
N LEU A 61 0.55 -4.40 5.46
CA LEU A 61 0.46 -2.97 5.24
C LEU A 61 -0.62 -2.33 6.11
N LEU A 62 -1.80 -2.95 6.19
CA LEU A 62 -2.92 -2.47 7.02
C LEU A 62 -2.60 -2.57 8.51
N GLU A 63 -1.98 -3.65 8.97
CA GLU A 63 -1.52 -3.79 10.36
C GLU A 63 -0.53 -2.68 10.74
N ASN A 64 0.43 -2.37 9.85
CA ASN A 64 1.39 -1.29 10.08
C ASN A 64 0.73 0.09 10.04
N LEU A 65 -0.33 0.28 9.24
CA LEU A 65 -1.12 1.51 9.24
C LEU A 65 -1.87 1.72 10.57
N VAL A 66 -2.46 0.66 11.12
CA VAL A 66 -3.12 0.71 12.43
C VAL A 66 -2.10 1.10 13.51
N LYS A 67 -0.95 0.41 13.56
CA LYS A 67 0.13 0.73 14.52
C LYS A 67 0.61 2.17 14.40
N LEU A 68 0.83 2.66 13.17
CA LEU A 68 1.22 4.06 12.94
C LEU A 68 0.17 5.03 13.50
N THR A 69 -1.11 4.75 13.24
CA THR A 69 -2.22 5.59 13.71
C THR A 69 -2.31 5.61 15.23
N GLU A 70 -2.09 4.47 15.89
CA GLU A 70 -2.05 4.38 17.36
C GLU A 70 -0.89 5.18 17.96
N MET A 71 0.31 5.05 17.38
CA MET A 71 1.49 5.83 17.81
C MET A 71 1.26 7.34 17.67
N LEU A 72 0.64 7.78 16.57
CA LEU A 72 0.32 9.19 16.36
C LEU A 72 -0.72 9.69 17.37
N LYS A 73 -1.76 8.90 17.67
CA LYS A 73 -2.75 9.26 18.70
C LYS A 73 -2.14 9.37 20.10
N ALA A 74 -1.17 8.53 20.43
CA ALA A 74 -0.48 8.58 21.71
C ALA A 74 0.39 9.86 21.84
N ASN A 75 1.09 10.23 20.76
CA ASN A 75 1.96 11.42 20.75
C ASN A 75 1.22 12.75 20.75
N VAL A 76 -0.04 12.80 20.32
CA VAL A 76 -0.87 14.03 20.34
C VAL A 76 -1.48 14.28 21.73
N LYS A 77 -1.48 13.30 22.63
CA LYS A 77 -2.05 13.40 23.98
C LYS A 77 -1.04 13.75 25.08
N SER A 78 0.23 13.96 24.74
CA SER A 78 1.29 14.45 25.63
C SER A 78 1.61 15.91 25.35
#